data_AF-A0A0S4JKP7-F1
#
_entry.id   AF-A0A0S4JKP7-F1
#
_cell.length_a   1.000
_cell.length_b   1.000
_cell.length_c   1.000
_cell.angle_alpha   90.00
_cell.angle_beta   90.00
_cell.angle_gamma   90.00
#
_symmetry.space_group_name_H-M   'P 1'
#
loop_
_entity.id
_entity.type
_entity.pdbx_description
1 polymer ?
#
loop_
_entity_poly.entity_id
_entity_poly.type
_entity_poly.pdbx_seq_one_letter_code
_entity_poly.pdbx_strand_id
1 'polypeptide(L)'
;MTEAWLMSDDIADQREENRRTPNVPVTLEELSEIGIFTRKLNPETMLVSQHGEPSEVDKIMATMGYKNRDEVCCAPGKLPDYENKIKMFFKEHIHEDEEIRLIADGTGYFDFRNAGDEWIRVKVTPGDFIVVPAGMYHRFTMDVKDYTHAIRLFSDVPRWIAIDRPCEDNTFRQEYVKQFITEPPTKKTILGDVSEDNILISLPQTFDAVVRPIINGRLRIAEKDLLVLYFTGTPNPKTGASWCPDCVVADPQVAEAVAAARKKRNVTFVECTVERGSYLKNPLYPYRVHPFIMLPSIPTVLVLEAVEEDAAVGVKEISKREDGSAEWVDKL
;
A
#
# COMPACT_ATOMS: atom_id res chain seq x y z
N MET A 1 -9.82 -1.51 7.54
CA MET A 1 -9.24 -1.39 6.19
C MET A 1 -10.26 -0.65 5.33
N THR A 2 -9.79 0.17 4.39
CA THR A 2 -10.65 0.82 3.40
C THR A 2 -11.27 -0.27 2.51
N GLU A 3 -12.60 -0.25 2.34
CA GLU A 3 -13.29 -1.24 1.49
C GLU A 3 -13.28 -0.80 0.04
N ALA A 4 -13.01 -1.74 -0.88
CA ALA A 4 -13.07 -1.50 -2.32
C ALA A 4 -13.71 -2.67 -3.07
N TRP A 5 -14.38 -2.40 -4.19
CA TRP A 5 -15.08 -3.40 -5.01
C TRP A 5 -15.29 -2.94 -6.45
N LEU A 6 -15.51 -3.87 -7.38
CA LEU A 6 -15.96 -3.53 -8.73
C LEU A 6 -17.44 -3.12 -8.73
N MET A 7 -17.73 -2.06 -9.48
CA MET A 7 -19.08 -1.51 -9.60
C MET A 7 -19.92 -2.28 -10.63
N SER A 8 -21.24 -2.26 -10.42
CA SER A 8 -22.24 -2.60 -11.44
C SER A 8 -22.25 -1.55 -12.55
N ASP A 9 -22.52 -1.97 -13.78
CA ASP A 9 -22.74 -1.04 -14.91
C ASP A 9 -24.11 -0.36 -14.83
N ASP A 10 -25.09 -1.00 -14.17
CA ASP A 10 -26.41 -0.43 -13.90
C ASP A 10 -26.38 0.36 -12.59
N ILE A 11 -26.25 1.69 -12.71
CA ILE A 11 -26.15 2.64 -11.59
C ILE A 11 -27.40 3.53 -11.61
N ALA A 12 -28.33 3.27 -10.68
CA ALA A 12 -29.53 4.10 -10.51
C ALA A 12 -29.25 5.36 -9.68
N ASP A 13 -28.49 5.24 -8.58
CA ASP A 13 -28.03 6.35 -7.75
C ASP A 13 -26.53 6.20 -7.49
N GLN A 14 -25.74 7.19 -7.92
CA GLN A 14 -24.29 7.21 -7.73
C GLN A 14 -23.85 7.16 -6.26
N ARG A 15 -24.72 7.56 -5.32
CA ARG A 15 -24.43 7.63 -3.88
C ARG A 15 -24.66 6.30 -3.16
N GLU A 16 -25.23 5.30 -3.82
CA GLU A 16 -25.39 3.94 -3.29
C GLU A 16 -24.10 3.13 -3.43
N GLU A 17 -24.00 1.95 -2.83
CA GLU A 17 -22.76 1.16 -2.92
C GLU A 17 -22.47 0.64 -4.34
N ASN A 18 -23.51 0.38 -5.14
CA ASN A 18 -23.39 -0.05 -6.54
C ASN A 18 -22.48 -1.27 -6.76
N ARG A 19 -22.46 -2.23 -5.82
CA ARG A 19 -21.71 -3.48 -5.93
C ARG A 19 -22.28 -4.36 -7.06
N ARG A 20 -21.41 -5.12 -7.72
CA ARG A 20 -21.84 -6.24 -8.57
C ARG A 20 -22.61 -7.31 -7.76
N THR A 21 -23.44 -8.08 -8.44
CA THR A 21 -24.10 -9.26 -7.86
C THR A 21 -23.74 -10.50 -8.70
N PRO A 22 -22.89 -11.41 -8.18
CA PRO A 22 -22.24 -11.40 -6.86
C PRO A 22 -21.17 -10.30 -6.71
N ASN A 23 -20.85 -9.94 -5.45
CA ASN A 23 -19.84 -8.92 -5.14
C ASN A 23 -18.44 -9.38 -5.58
N VAL A 24 -17.66 -8.45 -6.13
CA VAL A 24 -16.26 -8.67 -6.51
C VAL A 24 -15.41 -7.65 -5.72
N PRO A 25 -14.85 -8.04 -4.56
CA PRO A 25 -14.01 -7.15 -3.75
C PRO A 25 -12.69 -6.86 -4.44
N VAL A 26 -12.11 -5.71 -4.15
CA VAL A 26 -10.78 -5.28 -4.62
C VAL A 26 -9.88 -5.09 -3.41
N THR A 27 -8.69 -5.66 -3.47
CA THR A 27 -7.68 -5.62 -2.42
C THR A 27 -6.82 -4.35 -2.48
N LEU A 28 -6.11 -4.05 -1.38
CA LEU A 28 -5.16 -2.94 -1.35
C LEU A 28 -4.00 -3.14 -2.36
N GLU A 29 -3.64 -4.39 -2.64
CA GLU A 29 -2.61 -4.71 -3.63
C GLU A 29 -3.08 -4.37 -5.04
N GLU A 30 -4.31 -4.77 -5.42
CA GLU A 30 -4.91 -4.41 -6.71
C GLU A 30 -5.08 -2.89 -6.86
N LEU A 31 -5.42 -2.17 -5.79
CA LEU A 31 -5.44 -0.70 -5.80
C LEU A 31 -4.03 -0.11 -6.01
N SER A 32 -3.01 -0.67 -5.36
CA SER A 32 -1.62 -0.24 -5.53
C SER A 32 -1.09 -0.52 -6.94
N GLU A 33 -1.57 -1.57 -7.61
CA GLU A 33 -1.18 -1.89 -8.99
C GLU A 33 -1.62 -0.81 -9.99
N ILE A 34 -2.74 -0.14 -9.72
CA ILE A 34 -3.21 1.02 -10.50
C ILE A 34 -2.73 2.36 -9.96
N GLY A 35 -1.77 2.33 -9.02
CA GLY A 35 -1.09 3.51 -8.47
C GLY A 35 -1.78 4.19 -7.30
N ILE A 36 -2.89 3.65 -6.78
CA ILE A 36 -3.56 4.20 -5.59
C ILE A 36 -2.81 3.79 -4.34
N PHE A 37 -2.32 4.77 -3.59
CA PHE A 37 -1.81 4.55 -2.24
C PHE A 37 -2.89 4.89 -1.22
N THR A 38 -3.12 4.00 -0.26
CA THR A 38 -4.04 4.25 0.86
C THR A 38 -3.49 3.74 2.18
N ARG A 39 -3.81 4.45 3.26
CA ARG A 39 -3.44 4.09 4.63
C ARG A 39 -4.53 4.52 5.60
N LYS A 40 -4.79 3.70 6.63
CA LYS A 40 -5.63 4.09 7.77
C LYS A 40 -4.77 4.78 8.83
N LEU A 41 -5.14 6.01 9.19
CA LEU A 41 -4.64 6.73 10.36
C LEU A 41 -5.67 6.65 11.48
N ASN A 42 -5.25 6.92 12.72
CA ASN A 42 -6.17 7.00 13.84
C ASN A 42 -6.91 8.36 13.79
N PRO A 43 -8.25 8.39 13.61
CA PRO A 43 -9.00 9.64 13.50
C PRO A 43 -8.85 10.58 14.69
N GLU A 44 -8.61 10.04 15.89
CA GLU A 44 -8.50 10.81 17.12
C GLU A 44 -7.15 11.54 17.25
N THR A 45 -6.11 11.03 16.59
CA THR A 45 -4.73 11.50 16.76
C THR A 45 -4.14 12.11 15.49
N MET A 46 -4.73 11.84 14.32
CA MET A 46 -4.10 12.18 13.04
C MET A 46 -3.87 13.68 12.81
N LEU A 47 -4.71 14.55 13.40
CA LEU A 47 -4.61 16.01 13.26
C LEU A 47 -4.06 16.72 14.51
N VAL A 48 -3.79 15.98 15.59
CA VAL A 48 -3.48 16.55 16.90
C VAL A 48 -2.00 16.32 17.23
N SER A 49 -1.28 17.39 17.54
CA SER A 49 0.06 17.30 18.13
C SER A 49 -0.05 16.83 19.57
N GLN A 50 0.71 15.78 19.93
CA GLN A 50 0.69 15.19 21.26
C GLN A 50 2.07 15.28 21.90
N HIS A 51 2.15 15.69 23.16
CA HIS A 51 3.40 15.71 23.93
C HIS A 51 4.57 16.49 23.26
N GLY A 52 4.27 17.53 22.48
CA GLY A 52 5.28 18.31 21.76
C GLY A 52 5.74 17.70 20.44
N GLU A 53 5.21 16.53 20.07
CA GLU A 53 5.45 15.90 18.78
C GLU A 53 4.47 16.42 17.70
N PRO A 54 4.91 16.56 16.44
CA PRO A 54 4.02 16.87 15.33
C PRO A 54 2.91 15.83 15.18
N SER A 55 1.75 16.26 14.69
CA SER A 55 0.64 15.37 14.38
C SER A 55 1.03 14.33 13.31
N GLU A 56 0.26 13.24 13.18
CA GLU A 56 0.56 12.22 12.15
C GLU A 56 0.53 12.81 10.74
N VAL A 57 -0.41 13.71 10.46
CA VAL A 57 -0.48 14.38 9.16
C VAL A 57 0.74 15.28 8.91
N ASP A 58 1.26 15.98 9.93
CA ASP A 58 2.48 16.79 9.78
C ASP A 58 3.70 15.92 9.48
N LYS A 59 3.77 14.74 10.12
CA LYS A 59 4.82 13.75 9.85
C LYS A 59 4.72 13.23 8.41
N ILE A 60 3.51 12.93 7.93
CA ILE A 60 3.27 12.50 6.53
C ILE A 60 3.69 13.60 5.56
N MET A 61 3.26 14.84 5.80
CA MET A 61 3.62 15.98 4.95
C MET A 61 5.13 16.17 4.87
N ALA A 62 5.84 16.18 6.01
CA ALA A 62 7.29 16.31 6.05
C ALA A 62 8.01 15.16 5.31
N THR A 63 7.45 13.96 5.39
CA THR A 63 8.01 12.74 4.82
C THR A 63 7.81 12.64 3.32
N MET A 64 6.59 12.92 2.85
CA MET A 64 6.19 12.82 1.44
C MET A 64 6.46 14.12 0.67
N GLY A 65 6.91 15.19 1.35
CA GLY A 65 7.27 16.45 0.72
C GLY A 65 6.09 17.38 0.43
N TYR A 66 4.93 17.19 1.08
CA TYR A 66 3.78 18.06 0.96
C TYR A 66 3.99 19.35 1.77
N LYS A 67 3.86 20.50 1.11
CA LYS A 67 4.17 21.81 1.69
C LYS A 67 2.98 22.49 2.32
N ASN A 68 1.77 22.22 1.81
CA ASN A 68 0.56 22.92 2.19
C ASN A 68 -0.59 21.95 2.46
N ARG A 69 -1.56 22.41 3.26
CA ARG A 69 -2.85 21.75 3.43
C ARG A 69 -3.99 22.75 3.56
N ASP A 70 -5.19 22.32 3.22
CA ASP A 70 -6.43 23.01 3.57
C ASP A 70 -7.53 21.98 3.87
N GLU A 71 -8.76 22.47 4.09
CA GLU A 71 -9.90 21.62 4.41
C GLU A 71 -11.06 21.89 3.47
N VAL A 72 -11.81 20.84 3.14
CA VAL A 72 -13.06 20.93 2.40
C VAL A 72 -14.14 20.13 3.12
N CYS A 73 -15.28 20.78 3.35
CA CYS A 73 -16.48 20.11 3.83
C CYS A 73 -17.52 20.08 2.71
N CYS A 74 -17.77 18.88 2.20
CA CYS A 74 -18.78 18.61 1.20
C CYS A 74 -20.08 18.25 1.92
N ALA A 75 -21.00 19.21 1.96
CA ALA A 75 -22.38 19.01 2.40
C ALA A 75 -23.26 20.18 1.94
N PRO A 76 -24.59 19.97 1.80
CA PRO A 76 -25.53 21.05 1.54
C PRO A 76 -25.35 22.20 2.54
N GLY A 77 -25.19 23.42 2.02
CA GLY A 77 -25.00 24.63 2.84
C GLY A 77 -23.61 24.83 3.44
N LYS A 78 -22.68 23.87 3.33
CA LYS A 78 -21.28 24.01 3.80
C LYS A 78 -20.29 24.22 2.66
N LEU A 79 -20.57 23.71 1.47
CA LEU A 79 -19.71 23.86 0.29
C LEU A 79 -20.20 25.03 -0.59
N PRO A 80 -19.37 26.07 -0.84
CA PRO A 80 -19.72 27.11 -1.80
C PRO A 80 -19.91 26.52 -3.20
N ASP A 81 -20.98 26.94 -3.89
CA ASP A 81 -21.37 26.45 -5.22
C ASP A 81 -21.60 24.92 -5.24
N TYR A 82 -22.20 24.39 -4.16
CA TYR A 82 -22.40 22.96 -3.90
C TYR A 82 -22.91 22.19 -5.12
N GLU A 83 -24.03 22.61 -5.73
CA GLU A 83 -24.69 21.90 -6.83
C GLU A 83 -23.80 21.72 -8.07
N ASN A 84 -22.94 22.69 -8.36
CA ASN A 84 -22.02 22.59 -9.48
C ASN A 84 -20.79 21.78 -9.09
N LYS A 85 -20.25 21.98 -7.88
CA LYS A 85 -19.09 21.24 -7.40
C LYS A 85 -19.32 19.74 -7.30
N ILE A 86 -20.46 19.29 -6.79
CA ILE A 86 -20.76 17.86 -6.71
C ILE A 86 -20.84 17.21 -8.11
N LYS A 87 -21.34 17.95 -9.11
CA LYS A 87 -21.35 17.48 -10.51
C LYS A 87 -19.96 17.43 -11.10
N MET A 88 -19.12 18.43 -10.81
CA MET A 88 -17.72 18.44 -11.25
C MET A 88 -16.92 17.29 -10.62
N PHE A 89 -17.07 17.07 -9.31
CA PHE A 89 -16.38 15.98 -8.61
C PHE A 89 -16.78 14.61 -9.16
N PHE A 90 -18.05 14.42 -9.52
CA PHE A 90 -18.53 13.14 -10.03
C PHE A 90 -18.29 12.93 -11.54
N LYS A 91 -18.04 13.99 -12.30
CA LYS A 91 -17.65 13.86 -13.70
C LYS A 91 -16.30 13.17 -13.77
N GLU A 92 -16.14 12.17 -14.64
CA GLU A 92 -14.88 11.44 -14.79
C GLU A 92 -13.78 12.37 -15.34
N HIS A 93 -12.68 12.49 -14.59
CA HIS A 93 -11.59 13.42 -14.89
C HIS A 93 -10.22 12.89 -14.44
N ILE A 94 -9.17 13.61 -14.82
CA ILE A 94 -7.80 13.47 -14.29
C ILE A 94 -7.35 14.80 -13.64
N HIS A 95 -6.25 14.69 -12.89
CA HIS A 95 -5.42 15.82 -12.48
C HIS A 95 -3.99 15.63 -12.98
N GLU A 96 -3.28 16.74 -13.20
CA GLU A 96 -1.85 16.76 -13.55
C GLU A 96 -0.93 16.70 -12.31
N ASP A 97 -1.51 16.87 -11.13
CA ASP A 97 -0.86 16.67 -9.83
C ASP A 97 -1.56 15.53 -9.08
N GLU A 98 -0.93 15.02 -8.01
CA GLU A 98 -1.57 14.04 -7.13
C GLU A 98 -2.81 14.63 -6.44
N GLU A 99 -3.89 13.85 -6.37
CA GLU A 99 -5.05 14.14 -5.54
C GLU A 99 -4.93 13.43 -4.20
N ILE A 100 -4.59 14.20 -3.16
CA ILE A 100 -4.37 13.68 -1.81
C ILE A 100 -5.51 14.08 -0.89
N ARG A 101 -6.10 13.11 -0.18
CA ARG A 101 -7.19 13.32 0.78
C ARG A 101 -6.97 12.53 2.06
N LEU A 102 -7.11 13.20 3.19
CA LEU A 102 -7.29 12.58 4.51
C LEU A 102 -8.70 12.84 4.99
N ILE A 103 -9.52 11.80 5.18
CA ILE A 103 -10.90 11.98 5.64
C ILE A 103 -10.90 12.27 7.13
N ALA A 104 -11.34 13.47 7.50
CA ALA A 104 -11.49 13.91 8.87
C ALA A 104 -12.81 13.45 9.49
N ASP A 105 -13.90 13.51 8.71
CA ASP A 105 -15.24 13.15 9.16
C ASP A 105 -16.14 12.77 7.96
N GLY A 106 -17.28 12.13 8.24
CA GLY A 106 -18.22 11.69 7.21
C GLY A 106 -17.71 10.56 6.33
N THR A 107 -18.38 10.33 5.20
CA THR A 107 -18.12 9.21 4.28
C THR A 107 -18.35 9.59 2.83
N GLY A 108 -17.77 8.82 1.91
CA GLY A 108 -17.92 9.02 0.47
C GLY A 108 -17.27 7.91 -0.35
N TYR A 109 -17.29 8.07 -1.67
CA TYR A 109 -16.72 7.14 -2.63
C TYR A 109 -15.77 7.86 -3.57
N PHE A 110 -14.57 7.28 -3.71
CA PHE A 110 -13.74 7.51 -4.88
C PHE A 110 -13.94 6.35 -5.85
N ASP A 111 -14.24 6.68 -7.11
CA ASP A 111 -14.27 5.68 -8.17
C ASP A 111 -13.04 5.84 -9.07
N PHE A 112 -12.47 4.73 -9.47
CA PHE A 112 -11.21 4.61 -10.21
C PHE A 112 -11.36 3.67 -11.40
N ARG A 113 -10.69 3.96 -12.52
CA ARG A 113 -10.58 2.99 -13.62
C ARG A 113 -9.48 1.97 -13.35
N ASN A 114 -9.80 0.69 -13.48
CA ASN A 114 -8.78 -0.37 -13.51
C ASN A 114 -8.12 -0.49 -14.90
N ALA A 115 -7.18 -1.43 -15.06
CA ALA A 115 -6.52 -1.68 -16.35
C ALA A 115 -7.47 -2.16 -17.46
N GLY A 116 -8.60 -2.78 -17.10
CA GLY A 116 -9.67 -3.17 -18.00
C GLY A 116 -10.68 -2.06 -18.29
N ASP A 117 -10.42 -0.83 -17.84
CA ASP A 117 -11.32 0.33 -17.93
C ASP A 117 -12.68 0.12 -17.21
N GLU A 118 -12.73 -0.72 -16.18
CA GLU A 118 -13.89 -0.91 -15.31
C GLU A 118 -13.80 -0.02 -14.07
N TRP A 119 -14.95 0.34 -13.48
CA TRP A 119 -15.00 1.12 -12.25
C TRP A 119 -14.74 0.27 -11.01
N ILE A 120 -13.70 0.61 -10.27
CA ILE A 120 -13.50 0.22 -8.87
C ILE A 120 -14.03 1.35 -7.99
N ARG A 121 -14.87 1.03 -7.00
CA ARG A 121 -15.34 1.95 -5.96
C ARG A 121 -14.58 1.70 -4.67
N VAL A 122 -14.07 2.77 -4.07
CA VAL A 122 -13.38 2.79 -2.78
C VAL A 122 -14.19 3.61 -1.80
N LYS A 123 -14.67 2.98 -0.72
CA LYS A 123 -15.40 3.66 0.37
C LYS A 123 -14.42 4.29 1.33
N VAL A 124 -14.52 5.60 1.50
CA VAL A 124 -13.69 6.36 2.44
C VAL A 124 -14.48 6.77 3.68
N THR A 125 -13.80 6.69 4.82
CA THR A 125 -14.31 6.88 6.18
C THR A 125 -13.25 7.62 7.02
N PRO A 126 -13.59 8.16 8.20
CA PRO A 126 -12.64 8.95 8.99
C PRO A 126 -11.33 8.19 9.24
N GLY A 127 -10.19 8.88 9.07
CA GLY A 127 -8.85 8.31 9.14
C GLY A 127 -8.33 7.68 7.85
N ASP A 128 -9.14 7.52 6.79
CA ASP A 128 -8.62 7.06 5.50
C ASP A 128 -7.79 8.18 4.84
N PHE A 129 -6.52 7.88 4.59
CA PHE A 129 -5.60 8.67 3.79
C PHE A 129 -5.46 8.03 2.41
N ILE A 130 -5.76 8.76 1.35
CA ILE A 130 -5.68 8.29 -0.04
C ILE A 130 -4.86 9.27 -0.89
N VAL A 131 -4.02 8.72 -1.75
CA VAL A 131 -3.24 9.44 -2.77
C VAL A 131 -3.61 8.86 -4.12
N VAL A 132 -4.17 9.70 -4.98
CA VAL A 132 -4.49 9.40 -6.37
C VAL A 132 -3.37 9.97 -7.23
N PRO A 133 -2.70 9.15 -8.06
CA PRO A 133 -1.59 9.63 -8.89
C PRO A 133 -2.10 10.55 -10.02
N ALA A 134 -1.24 11.45 -10.47
CA ALA A 134 -1.51 12.27 -11.65
C ALA A 134 -1.82 11.39 -12.88
N GLY A 135 -2.70 11.86 -13.75
CA GLY A 135 -3.09 11.16 -14.99
C GLY A 135 -4.08 10.01 -14.84
N MET A 136 -4.49 9.67 -13.61
CA MET A 136 -5.46 8.62 -13.35
C MET A 136 -6.91 9.10 -13.52
N TYR A 137 -7.71 8.38 -14.29
CA TYR A 137 -9.14 8.64 -14.36
C TYR A 137 -9.83 8.27 -13.06
N HIS A 138 -10.52 9.24 -12.49
CA HIS A 138 -11.25 9.08 -11.25
C HIS A 138 -12.45 10.02 -11.18
N ARG A 139 -13.26 9.82 -10.14
CA ARG A 139 -14.34 10.72 -9.73
C ARG A 139 -14.64 10.54 -8.25
N PHE A 140 -15.34 11.50 -7.66
CA PHE A 140 -15.78 11.46 -6.27
C PHE A 140 -17.28 11.71 -6.16
N THR A 141 -17.93 10.99 -5.26
CA THR A 141 -19.30 11.29 -4.81
C THR A 141 -19.41 11.06 -3.31
N MET A 142 -20.25 11.84 -2.65
CA MET A 142 -20.70 11.50 -1.29
C MET A 142 -21.55 10.23 -1.36
N ASP A 143 -21.66 9.52 -0.24
CA ASP A 143 -22.66 8.47 -0.10
C ASP A 143 -24.01 9.06 0.31
N VAL A 144 -25.01 8.22 0.57
CA VAL A 144 -26.37 8.62 0.96
C VAL A 144 -26.45 9.47 2.24
N LYS A 145 -25.35 9.63 2.99
CA LYS A 145 -25.30 10.53 4.16
C LYS A 145 -25.03 11.99 3.79
N ASP A 146 -24.67 12.28 2.53
CA ASP A 146 -24.47 13.63 1.99
C ASP A 146 -23.51 14.51 2.82
N TYR A 147 -22.50 13.88 3.44
CA TYR A 147 -21.54 14.59 4.28
C TYR A 147 -20.16 13.93 4.25
N THR A 148 -19.16 14.73 3.86
CA THR A 148 -17.74 14.37 3.98
C THR A 148 -16.92 15.60 4.35
N HIS A 149 -15.92 15.42 5.21
CA HIS A 149 -14.94 16.44 5.56
C HIS A 149 -13.55 15.86 5.31
N ALA A 150 -12.80 16.50 4.42
CA ALA A 150 -11.47 16.05 4.03
C ALA A 150 -10.44 17.15 4.24
N ILE A 151 -9.27 16.76 4.75
CA ILE A 151 -8.05 17.54 4.69
C ILE A 151 -7.38 17.23 3.35
N ARG A 152 -7.01 18.26 2.60
CA ARG A 152 -6.35 18.12 1.29
C ARG A 152 -4.90 18.54 1.44
N LEU A 153 -3.97 17.77 0.89
CA LEU A 153 -2.53 18.04 0.97
C LEU A 153 -1.97 18.36 -0.43
N PHE A 154 -0.91 19.17 -0.48
CA PHE A 154 -0.31 19.62 -1.75
C PHE A 154 1.21 19.64 -1.71
N SER A 155 1.82 19.17 -2.79
CA SER A 155 3.26 19.31 -3.05
C SER A 155 3.69 20.75 -3.32
N ASP A 156 2.80 21.59 -3.85
CA ASP A 156 3.05 23.02 -4.10
C ASP A 156 1.76 23.87 -3.94
N VAL A 157 1.67 25.03 -4.60
CA VAL A 157 0.44 25.84 -4.70
C VAL A 157 -0.63 25.01 -5.44
N PRO A 158 -1.82 24.80 -4.85
CA PRO A 158 -2.80 23.89 -5.40
C PRO A 158 -3.33 24.35 -6.77
N ARG A 159 -3.33 23.43 -7.75
CA ARG A 159 -3.99 23.61 -9.05
C ARG A 159 -5.19 22.67 -9.14
N TRP A 160 -6.39 23.23 -8.97
CA TRP A 160 -7.64 22.47 -9.02
C TRP A 160 -8.20 22.33 -10.44
N ILE A 161 -7.35 21.92 -11.39
CA ILE A 161 -7.77 21.77 -12.78
C ILE A 161 -8.16 20.31 -12.99
N ALA A 162 -9.46 20.06 -13.06
CA ALA A 162 -10.01 18.79 -13.53
C ALA A 162 -10.01 18.81 -15.06
N ILE A 163 -9.41 17.78 -15.66
CA ILE A 163 -9.42 17.57 -17.11
C ILE A 163 -10.33 16.39 -17.39
N ASP A 164 -11.51 16.68 -17.94
CA ASP A 164 -12.53 15.66 -18.21
C ASP A 164 -12.06 14.63 -19.23
N ARG A 165 -12.50 13.38 -19.08
CA ARG A 165 -12.33 12.36 -20.10
C ARG A 165 -13.14 12.72 -21.37
N PRO A 166 -12.60 12.51 -22.60
CA PRO A 166 -11.30 11.95 -22.95
C PRO A 166 -10.16 12.99 -22.96
N CYS A 167 -8.96 12.57 -22.53
CA CYS A 167 -7.75 13.40 -22.52
C CYS A 167 -6.45 12.57 -22.71
N GLU A 168 -6.48 11.57 -23.61
CA GLU A 168 -5.34 10.66 -23.83
C GLU A 168 -4.09 11.33 -24.43
N ASP A 169 -4.22 12.53 -24.98
CA ASP A 169 -3.12 13.36 -25.46
C ASP A 169 -2.39 14.12 -24.34
N ASN A 170 -2.93 14.12 -23.11
CA ASN A 170 -2.30 14.72 -21.95
C ASN A 170 -1.04 13.95 -21.53
N THR A 171 0.06 14.67 -21.26
CA THR A 171 1.35 14.06 -20.90
C THR A 171 1.27 13.23 -19.62
N PHE A 172 0.61 13.73 -18.57
CA PHE A 172 0.48 13.01 -17.29
C PHE A 172 -0.38 11.75 -17.44
N ARG A 173 -1.41 11.80 -18.30
CA ARG A 173 -2.19 10.63 -18.67
C ARG A 173 -1.32 9.56 -19.35
N GLN A 174 -0.48 9.95 -20.30
CA GLN A 174 0.43 9.03 -20.98
C GLN A 174 1.47 8.43 -20.04
N GLU A 175 2.02 9.24 -19.12
CA GLU A 175 2.95 8.77 -18.08
C GLU A 175 2.28 7.78 -17.13
N TYR A 176 1.07 8.07 -16.66
CA TYR A 176 0.28 7.15 -15.83
C TYR A 176 0.04 5.82 -16.54
N VAL A 177 -0.45 5.86 -17.79
CA VAL A 177 -0.72 4.65 -18.58
C VAL A 177 0.55 3.84 -18.76
N LYS A 178 1.67 4.49 -19.08
CA LYS A 178 2.96 3.82 -19.21
C LYS A 178 3.33 3.12 -17.90
N GLN A 179 3.30 3.84 -16.79
CA GLN A 179 3.79 3.38 -15.50
C GLN A 179 2.93 2.31 -14.83
N PHE A 180 1.60 2.40 -14.93
CA PHE A 180 0.68 1.57 -14.16
C PHE A 180 -0.17 0.62 -15.01
N ILE A 181 -0.28 0.84 -16.32
CA ILE A 181 -1.18 0.05 -17.18
C ILE A 181 -0.38 -0.82 -18.16
N THR A 182 0.58 -0.25 -18.90
CA THR A 182 1.29 -0.99 -19.97
C THR A 182 2.62 -1.60 -19.52
N GLU A 183 3.36 -0.90 -18.66
CA GLU A 183 4.64 -1.36 -18.10
C GLU A 183 4.55 -1.37 -16.56
N PRO A 184 3.61 -2.12 -15.95
CA PRO A 184 3.54 -2.18 -14.50
C PRO A 184 4.90 -2.61 -13.96
N PRO A 185 5.39 -2.01 -12.85
CA PRO A 185 6.70 -2.32 -12.31
C PRO A 185 6.79 -3.83 -12.06
N THR A 186 7.78 -4.48 -12.67
CA THR A 186 8.00 -5.91 -12.43
C THR A 186 8.27 -6.11 -10.95
N LYS A 187 7.34 -6.78 -10.25
CA LYS A 187 7.51 -7.20 -8.85
C LYS A 187 8.63 -8.23 -8.83
N LYS A 188 9.83 -7.81 -8.42
CA LYS A 188 11.00 -8.66 -8.24
C LYS A 188 11.51 -8.54 -6.82
N THR A 189 12.00 -9.65 -6.29
CA THR A 189 12.80 -9.69 -5.07
C THR A 189 14.28 -9.64 -5.43
N ILE A 190 15.17 -9.65 -4.43
CA ILE A 190 16.62 -9.87 -4.63
C ILE A 190 16.95 -11.21 -5.29
N LEU A 191 16.00 -12.16 -5.35
CA LEU A 191 16.14 -13.47 -6.00
C LEU A 191 15.61 -13.49 -7.45
N GLY A 192 15.01 -12.40 -7.92
CA GLY A 192 14.42 -12.30 -9.27
C GLY A 192 12.89 -12.22 -9.25
N ASP A 193 12.25 -12.75 -10.29
CA ASP A 193 10.81 -12.63 -10.49
C ASP A 193 10.02 -13.36 -9.39
N VAL A 194 8.88 -12.79 -8.98
CA VAL A 194 8.02 -13.37 -7.95
C VAL A 194 7.43 -14.71 -8.41
N SER A 195 7.41 -15.70 -7.51
CA SER A 195 6.90 -17.07 -7.71
C SER A 195 6.23 -17.58 -6.44
N GLU A 196 5.71 -18.83 -6.48
CA GLU A 196 5.06 -19.46 -5.32
C GLU A 196 5.98 -19.57 -4.07
N ASP A 197 7.29 -19.64 -4.29
CA ASP A 197 8.32 -19.80 -3.25
C ASP A 197 9.27 -18.58 -3.16
N ASN A 198 9.04 -17.53 -3.97
CA ASN A 198 9.77 -16.27 -3.97
C ASN A 198 8.76 -15.11 -3.94
N ILE A 199 8.35 -14.69 -2.75
CA ILE A 199 7.22 -13.79 -2.55
C ILE A 199 7.72 -12.39 -2.20
N LEU A 200 7.08 -11.37 -2.78
CA LEU A 200 7.32 -9.96 -2.45
C LEU A 200 6.13 -9.40 -1.66
N ILE A 201 6.39 -8.81 -0.51
CA ILE A 201 5.45 -8.05 0.29
C ILE A 201 5.92 -6.59 0.28
N SER A 202 5.33 -5.78 -0.60
CA SER A 202 5.62 -4.35 -0.70
C SER A 202 4.77 -3.48 0.24
N LEU A 203 3.65 -4.02 0.71
CA LEU A 203 2.72 -3.35 1.62
C LEU A 203 2.70 -4.07 2.98
N PRO A 204 3.22 -3.44 4.05
CA PRO A 204 3.26 -4.08 5.37
C PRO A 204 1.91 -4.58 5.89
N GLN A 205 0.81 -3.97 5.46
CA GLN A 205 -0.55 -4.33 5.87
C GLN A 205 -1.00 -5.68 5.31
N THR A 206 -0.41 -6.15 4.21
CA THR A 206 -0.75 -7.44 3.60
C THR A 206 0.03 -8.60 4.22
N PHE A 207 1.00 -8.32 5.09
CA PHE A 207 1.88 -9.33 5.69
C PHE A 207 1.13 -10.51 6.30
N ASP A 208 0.15 -10.24 7.16
CA ASP A 208 -0.61 -11.30 7.82
C ASP A 208 -1.44 -12.13 6.82
N ALA A 209 -1.98 -11.49 5.78
CA ALA A 209 -2.78 -12.18 4.76
C ALA A 209 -1.91 -13.13 3.92
N VAL A 210 -0.64 -12.78 3.70
CA VAL A 210 0.32 -13.58 2.93
C VAL A 210 0.98 -14.66 3.80
N VAL A 211 1.45 -14.30 4.99
CA VAL A 211 2.33 -15.15 5.81
C VAL A 211 1.56 -16.12 6.70
N ARG A 212 0.38 -15.75 7.24
CA ARG A 212 -0.39 -16.67 8.10
C ARG A 212 -0.81 -17.95 7.38
N PRO A 213 -1.27 -17.94 6.12
CA PRO A 213 -1.58 -19.18 5.40
C PRO A 213 -0.36 -20.08 5.21
N ILE A 214 0.83 -19.51 5.04
CA ILE A 214 2.09 -20.26 4.96
C ILE A 214 2.37 -20.92 6.31
N ILE A 215 2.42 -20.13 7.39
CA ILE A 215 2.72 -20.62 8.74
C ILE A 215 1.74 -21.70 9.20
N ASN A 216 0.44 -21.52 8.97
CA ASN A 216 -0.59 -22.46 9.44
C ASN A 216 -0.71 -23.73 8.58
N GLY A 217 0.27 -24.02 7.73
CA GLY A 217 0.28 -25.20 6.86
C GLY A 217 -0.82 -25.23 5.79
N ARG A 218 -1.53 -24.10 5.57
CA ARG A 218 -2.55 -24.00 4.52
C ARG A 218 -1.93 -23.79 3.14
N LEU A 219 -0.70 -23.30 3.10
CA LEU A 219 0.15 -23.21 1.90
C LEU A 219 1.52 -23.85 2.17
N ARG A 220 1.67 -25.09 1.69
CA ARG A 220 2.90 -25.73 1.16
C ARG A 220 4.24 -25.52 1.89
N ILE A 221 4.27 -25.50 3.22
CA ILE A 221 5.49 -25.85 3.97
C ILE A 221 5.27 -27.21 4.64
N ALA A 222 6.12 -28.19 4.30
CA ALA A 222 6.16 -29.48 4.96
C ALA A 222 7.08 -29.44 6.19
N GLU A 223 7.01 -30.45 7.06
CA GLU A 223 7.95 -30.58 8.18
C GLU A 223 9.39 -30.44 7.66
N LYS A 224 10.20 -29.61 8.32
CA LYS A 224 11.57 -29.29 7.92
C LYS A 224 11.69 -28.44 6.64
N ASP A 225 10.64 -27.83 6.13
CA ASP A 225 10.80 -26.73 5.18
C ASP A 225 11.23 -25.45 5.91
N LEU A 226 11.87 -24.54 5.19
CA LEU A 226 12.26 -23.23 5.72
C LEU A 226 11.38 -22.13 5.17
N LEU A 227 10.99 -21.22 6.06
CA LEU A 227 10.42 -19.93 5.71
C LEU A 227 11.43 -18.85 6.07
N VAL A 228 11.92 -18.13 5.07
CA VAL A 228 12.88 -17.03 5.22
C VAL A 228 12.15 -15.72 4.98
N LEU A 229 12.02 -14.90 6.02
CA LEU A 229 11.49 -13.54 5.91
C LEU A 229 12.67 -12.56 5.89
N TYR A 230 12.79 -11.79 4.81
CA TYR A 230 13.83 -10.78 4.65
C TYR A 230 13.23 -9.38 4.63
N PHE A 231 13.58 -8.54 5.60
CA PHE A 231 13.12 -7.15 5.69
C PHE A 231 14.20 -6.21 5.16
N THR A 232 13.90 -5.51 4.07
CA THR A 232 14.85 -4.65 3.34
C THR A 232 14.22 -3.32 2.92
N GLY A 233 15.04 -2.34 2.57
CA GLY A 233 14.55 -1.08 2.03
C GLY A 233 14.10 -1.25 0.57
N THR A 234 12.98 -0.61 0.20
CA THR A 234 12.50 -0.54 -1.19
C THR A 234 13.61 -0.13 -2.17
N PRO A 235 13.67 -0.76 -3.36
CA PRO A 235 14.67 -0.43 -4.36
C PRO A 235 14.39 0.95 -4.97
N ASN A 236 15.45 1.69 -5.24
CA ASN A 236 15.36 2.92 -6.00
C ASN A 236 14.97 2.60 -7.45
N PRO A 237 13.93 3.23 -8.02
CA PRO A 237 13.46 2.92 -9.38
C PRO A 237 14.52 3.09 -10.49
N LYS A 238 15.53 3.95 -10.28
CA LYS A 238 16.59 4.21 -11.26
C LYS A 238 17.78 3.27 -11.14
N THR A 239 18.17 2.92 -9.92
CA THR A 239 19.38 2.12 -9.68
C THR A 239 19.08 0.66 -9.34
N GLY A 240 17.85 0.34 -8.98
CA GLY A 240 17.44 -0.98 -8.45
C GLY A 240 17.97 -1.29 -7.05
N ALA A 241 18.84 -0.44 -6.49
CA ALA A 241 19.45 -0.66 -5.18
C ALA A 241 18.55 -0.15 -4.04
N SER A 242 18.58 -0.83 -2.89
CA SER A 242 17.89 -0.39 -1.68
C SER A 242 18.28 1.05 -1.31
N TRP A 243 17.32 1.83 -0.79
CA TRP A 243 17.62 3.14 -0.23
C TRP A 243 18.49 3.08 1.04
N CYS A 244 18.54 1.92 1.70
CA CYS A 244 19.30 1.68 2.91
C CYS A 244 20.69 1.13 2.56
N PRO A 245 21.79 1.83 2.92
CA PRO A 245 23.15 1.38 2.63
C PRO A 245 23.48 -0.01 3.17
N ASP A 246 23.01 -0.33 4.39
CA ASP A 246 23.25 -1.63 5.01
C ASP A 246 22.52 -2.75 4.25
N CYS A 247 21.32 -2.46 3.72
CA CYS A 247 20.60 -3.40 2.85
C CYS A 247 21.35 -3.65 1.55
N VAL A 248 21.94 -2.61 0.93
CA VAL A 248 22.76 -2.78 -0.29
C VAL A 248 23.93 -3.74 -0.07
N VAL A 249 24.52 -3.75 1.13
CA VAL A 249 25.58 -4.68 1.50
C VAL A 249 25.04 -6.08 1.79
N ALA A 250 23.87 -6.19 2.42
CA ALA A 250 23.27 -7.46 2.81
C ALA A 250 22.58 -8.21 1.66
N ASP A 251 21.89 -7.51 0.74
CA ASP A 251 21.12 -8.09 -0.36
C ASP A 251 21.85 -9.22 -1.11
N PRO A 252 23.09 -9.06 -1.61
CA PRO A 252 23.78 -10.15 -2.30
C PRO A 252 24.11 -11.33 -1.38
N GLN A 253 24.41 -11.08 -0.10
CA GLN A 253 24.73 -12.12 0.88
C GLN A 253 23.48 -12.94 1.24
N VAL A 254 22.34 -12.28 1.43
CA VAL A 254 21.05 -12.95 1.66
C VAL A 254 20.64 -13.77 0.44
N ALA A 255 20.83 -13.23 -0.77
CA ALA A 255 20.52 -13.95 -2.00
C ALA A 255 21.35 -15.24 -2.13
N GLU A 256 22.67 -15.16 -1.89
CA GLU A 256 23.56 -16.31 -1.90
C GLU A 256 23.20 -17.33 -0.80
N ALA A 257 22.87 -16.85 0.40
CA ALA A 257 22.47 -17.66 1.53
C ALA A 257 21.22 -18.49 1.21
N VAL A 258 20.18 -17.86 0.67
CA VAL A 258 18.94 -18.54 0.28
C VAL A 258 19.19 -19.52 -0.86
N ALA A 259 20.01 -19.16 -1.85
CA ALA A 259 20.39 -20.07 -2.92
C ALA A 259 21.15 -21.31 -2.39
N ALA A 260 22.00 -21.14 -1.39
CA ALA A 260 22.71 -22.24 -0.73
C ALA A 260 21.75 -23.10 0.13
N ALA A 261 20.84 -22.49 0.87
CA ALA A 261 19.82 -23.20 1.65
C ALA A 261 18.89 -24.04 0.76
N ARG A 262 18.48 -23.50 -0.41
CA ARG A 262 17.66 -24.21 -1.42
C ARG A 262 18.32 -25.46 -2.00
N LYS A 263 19.64 -25.61 -1.89
CA LYS A 263 20.35 -26.85 -2.27
C LYS A 263 20.19 -27.97 -1.22
N LYS A 264 19.84 -27.62 0.02
CA LYS A 264 19.74 -28.54 1.16
C LYS A 264 18.28 -28.85 1.53
N ARG A 265 17.40 -27.85 1.48
CA ARG A 265 16.01 -27.91 1.97
C ARG A 265 15.10 -27.11 1.04
N ASN A 266 13.79 -27.37 1.12
CA ASN A 266 12.82 -26.50 0.48
C ASN A 266 12.77 -25.15 1.23
N VAL A 267 12.74 -24.04 0.49
CA VAL A 267 12.78 -22.70 1.07
C VAL A 267 11.76 -21.80 0.39
N THR A 268 10.77 -21.38 1.17
CA THR A 268 9.89 -20.26 0.83
C THR A 268 10.55 -18.98 1.28
N PHE A 269 10.91 -18.12 0.34
CA PHE A 269 11.49 -16.82 0.59
C PHE A 269 10.43 -15.73 0.49
N VAL A 270 10.39 -14.84 1.46
CA VAL A 270 9.45 -13.72 1.50
C VAL A 270 10.25 -12.44 1.76
N GLU A 271 10.35 -11.59 0.75
CA GLU A 271 10.94 -10.27 0.86
C GLU A 271 9.89 -9.25 1.29
N CYS A 272 10.13 -8.57 2.39
CA CYS A 272 9.28 -7.55 2.98
C CYS A 272 9.98 -6.19 2.82
N THR A 273 9.56 -5.40 1.83
CA THR A 273 10.20 -4.11 1.59
C THR A 273 9.59 -3.00 2.45
N VAL A 274 10.42 -2.07 2.90
CA VAL A 274 9.96 -0.87 3.62
C VAL A 274 10.33 0.41 2.86
N GLU A 275 9.40 1.35 2.79
CA GLU A 275 9.58 2.63 2.13
C GLU A 275 10.26 3.62 3.07
N ARG A 276 11.29 4.34 2.58
CA ARG A 276 12.19 5.13 3.42
C ARG A 276 11.43 6.15 4.26
N GLY A 277 10.51 6.86 3.63
CA GLY A 277 9.78 7.93 4.27
C GLY A 277 8.94 7.41 5.43
N SER A 278 8.11 6.39 5.18
CA SER A 278 7.25 5.83 6.22
C SER A 278 8.00 5.06 7.32
N TYR A 279 9.18 4.50 7.03
CA TYR A 279 9.95 3.67 7.97
C TYR A 279 10.90 4.47 8.88
N LEU A 280 11.62 5.44 8.34
CA LEU A 280 12.72 6.10 9.04
C LEU A 280 12.19 6.92 10.24
N LYS A 281 12.76 6.68 11.43
CA LYS A 281 12.34 7.31 12.72
C LYS A 281 10.88 7.07 13.11
N ASN A 282 10.21 6.10 12.51
CA ASN A 282 8.83 5.75 12.87
C ASN A 282 8.81 4.54 13.80
N PRO A 283 8.71 4.71 15.14
CA PRO A 283 8.66 3.59 16.08
C PRO A 283 7.37 2.77 15.97
N LEU A 284 6.31 3.35 15.39
CA LEU A 284 5.01 2.71 15.20
C LEU A 284 4.86 2.08 13.81
N TYR A 285 5.96 1.94 13.06
CA TYR A 285 5.91 1.30 11.75
C TYR A 285 5.36 -0.13 11.88
N PRO A 286 4.47 -0.59 10.97
CA PRO A 286 3.73 -1.84 11.16
C PRO A 286 4.60 -3.02 11.56
N TYR A 287 5.74 -3.25 10.88
CA TYR A 287 6.66 -4.35 11.23
C TYR A 287 7.35 -4.20 12.59
N ARG A 288 7.58 -2.98 13.09
CA ARG A 288 8.20 -2.75 14.41
C ARG A 288 7.29 -3.13 15.57
N VAL A 289 5.99 -2.86 15.41
CA VAL A 289 4.97 -3.14 16.43
C VAL A 289 4.24 -4.47 16.20
N HIS A 290 4.48 -5.14 15.07
CA HIS A 290 3.85 -6.41 14.77
C HIS A 290 4.29 -7.48 15.78
N PRO A 291 3.34 -8.17 16.45
CA PRO A 291 3.66 -9.06 17.58
C PRO A 291 4.52 -10.27 17.18
N PHE A 292 4.44 -10.71 15.92
CA PHE A 292 5.27 -11.79 15.39
C PHE A 292 6.65 -11.33 14.90
N ILE A 293 6.76 -10.09 14.40
CA ILE A 293 8.00 -9.64 13.73
C ILE A 293 8.89 -8.88 14.72
N MET A 294 8.32 -7.88 15.42
CA MET A 294 9.02 -6.95 16.29
C MET A 294 10.34 -6.48 15.65
N LEU A 295 10.23 -5.82 14.49
CA LEU A 295 11.37 -5.46 13.64
C LEU A 295 12.25 -4.38 14.31
N PRO A 296 13.53 -4.66 14.62
CA PRO A 296 14.42 -3.69 15.26
C PRO A 296 15.04 -2.71 14.24
N SER A 297 15.48 -3.23 13.10
CA SER A 297 16.16 -2.49 12.02
C SER A 297 15.95 -3.19 10.68
N ILE A 298 16.39 -2.55 9.61
CA ILE A 298 16.69 -3.21 8.33
C ILE A 298 18.18 -3.07 8.06
N PRO A 299 18.82 -4.03 7.37
CA PRO A 299 18.27 -5.31 6.95
C PRO A 299 17.98 -6.23 8.15
N THR A 300 16.93 -7.06 8.09
CA THR A 300 16.74 -8.15 9.07
C THR A 300 16.34 -9.43 8.35
N VAL A 301 16.98 -10.55 8.67
CA VAL A 301 16.60 -11.88 8.20
C VAL A 301 16.05 -12.68 9.37
N LEU A 302 14.80 -13.15 9.25
CA LEU A 302 14.18 -14.09 10.17
C LEU A 302 14.02 -15.43 9.46
N VAL A 303 14.61 -16.47 10.02
CA VAL A 303 14.56 -17.83 9.47
C VAL A 303 13.77 -18.71 10.42
N LEU A 304 12.76 -19.35 9.84
CA LEU A 304 11.81 -20.20 10.53
C LEU A 304 11.87 -21.60 9.93
N GLU A 305 11.80 -22.60 10.79
CA GLU A 305 11.68 -24.00 10.41
C GLU A 305 10.26 -24.49 10.67
N ALA A 306 9.65 -25.13 9.68
CA ALA A 306 8.37 -25.78 9.82
C ALA A 306 8.47 -26.99 10.77
N VAL A 307 7.64 -27.01 11.80
CA VAL A 307 7.58 -28.06 12.83
C VAL A 307 6.17 -28.64 12.91
N GLU A 308 6.05 -29.91 13.27
CA GLU A 308 4.75 -30.54 13.51
C GLU A 308 4.32 -30.28 14.97
N GLU A 309 3.20 -29.59 15.17
CA GLU A 309 2.60 -29.29 16.48
C GLU A 309 1.13 -29.70 16.46
N ASP A 310 0.73 -30.63 17.35
CA ASP A 310 -0.66 -31.04 17.57
C ASP A 310 -1.46 -31.35 16.27
N ALA A 311 -0.85 -32.08 15.34
CA ALA A 311 -1.40 -32.44 14.02
C ALA A 311 -1.65 -31.25 13.05
N ALA A 312 -1.03 -30.10 13.31
CA ALA A 312 -0.90 -28.98 12.39
C ALA A 312 0.58 -28.64 12.16
N VAL A 313 0.88 -27.97 11.04
CA VAL A 313 2.22 -27.42 10.80
C VAL A 313 2.29 -26.04 11.46
N GLY A 314 3.26 -25.87 12.36
CA GLY A 314 3.67 -24.60 12.95
C GLY A 314 5.07 -24.20 12.48
N VAL A 315 5.62 -23.12 13.04
CA VAL A 315 6.99 -22.68 12.74
C VAL A 315 7.76 -22.38 14.01
N LYS A 316 9.04 -22.72 14.01
CA LYS A 316 10.00 -22.42 15.07
C LYS A 316 11.07 -21.49 14.54
N GLU A 317 11.37 -20.41 15.28
CA GLU A 317 12.51 -19.55 14.97
C GLU A 317 13.84 -20.31 15.13
N ILE A 318 14.64 -20.34 14.07
CA ILE A 318 15.99 -20.91 14.11
C ILE A 318 17.07 -19.83 14.10
N SER A 319 16.78 -18.65 13.56
CA SER A 319 17.71 -17.52 13.55
C SER A 319 16.98 -16.20 13.26
N LYS A 320 17.35 -15.13 13.97
CA LYS A 320 17.02 -13.74 13.63
C LYS A 320 18.30 -12.91 13.61
N ARG A 321 18.59 -12.26 12.48
CA ARG A 321 19.82 -11.49 12.23
C ARG A 321 19.49 -10.08 11.77
N GLU A 322 19.89 -9.08 12.55
CA GLU A 322 19.55 -7.66 12.37
C GLU A 322 20.55 -6.90 11.47
N ASP A 323 21.53 -7.62 10.93
CA ASP A 323 22.56 -7.15 10.01
C ASP A 323 22.44 -7.80 8.62
N GLY A 324 21.44 -8.65 8.42
CA GLY A 324 21.28 -9.44 7.20
C GLY A 324 22.31 -10.55 7.02
N SER A 325 23.05 -10.92 8.06
CA SER A 325 24.11 -11.95 7.98
C SER A 325 23.59 -13.32 7.54
N ALA A 326 24.39 -13.99 6.69
CA ALA A 326 24.10 -15.29 6.10
C ALA A 326 24.54 -16.51 6.95
N GLU A 327 25.12 -16.29 8.14
CA GLU A 327 25.71 -17.35 8.99
C GLU A 327 24.75 -18.48 9.39
N TRP A 328 23.43 -18.27 9.23
CA TRP A 328 22.42 -19.28 9.53
C TRP A 328 22.50 -20.48 8.59
N VAL A 329 22.97 -20.29 7.34
CA VAL A 329 23.02 -21.35 6.33
C VAL A 329 24.06 -22.43 6.66
N ASP A 330 25.14 -22.04 7.31
CA ASP A 330 26.18 -22.97 7.75
C ASP A 330 25.68 -23.94 8.82
N LYS A 331 24.59 -23.58 9.50
CA LYS A 331 23.94 -24.36 10.56
C LYS A 331 22.77 -25.23 10.07
N LEU A 332 22.43 -25.16 8.77
CA LEU A 332 21.40 -25.98 8.11
C LEU A 332 21.93 -27.31 7.60
#